data_AF-S3B1M2-F1
#
_entry.id   AF-S3B1M2-F1
#
_cell.length_a   1.000
_cell.length_b   1.000
_cell.length_c   1.000
_cell.angle_alpha   90.00
_cell.angle_beta   90.00
_cell.angle_gamma   90.00
#
_symmetry.space_group_name_H-M   'P 1'
#
loop_
_entity.id
_entity.type
_entity.pdbx_description
1 polymer ?
#
loop_
_entity_poly.entity_id
_entity_poly.type
_entity_poly.pdbx_seq_one_letter_code
_entity_poly.pdbx_strand_id
1 'polypeptide(L)'
;MRYGAAFQVAKPVRVDPPRLPYACSVTPAQLARTIRHVLCSALSDRTEGARDACPGEGASGHLTQRGVHGHVPERVVVASPPRRGGGDYATGVAFQVGKRCGRSPREVAEVLCERLVADVPQVAEARVVGGGFVNVTLTPQARAALVRGLVAQRPAAAGDPAGEPGWAPCDDPGPDIARWASVTGESPAALAVRTERSSSLFRVQFAHARACALLRNGRRLGVRPAAECVDPLPAAGARLLALCADRDRVTEPGALARHLDAVAGAFGAFQETCEPLPRGGEKPGAAHRGRLALAEAAGAVLAGGLSQLGVTAPAHL
;
A
#
# COMPACT_ATOMS: atom_id res chain seq x y z
N MET A 1 71.23 1.83 17.10
CA MET A 1 69.87 2.22 17.48
C MET A 1 68.88 1.69 16.45
N ARG A 2 67.63 1.41 16.84
CA ARG A 2 66.51 1.10 15.91
C ARG A 2 65.51 2.26 15.97
N TYR A 3 64.87 2.58 14.86
CA TYR A 3 63.40 2.62 14.75
C TYR A 3 63.00 2.72 13.28
N GLY A 4 62.15 1.79 12.81
CA GLY A 4 61.48 1.89 11.52
C GLY A 4 60.05 2.35 11.74
N ALA A 5 59.60 3.35 10.98
CA ALA A 5 58.23 3.85 11.07
C ALA A 5 57.30 2.96 10.23
N ALA A 6 56.44 2.17 10.88
CA ALA A 6 55.43 1.38 10.20
C ALA A 6 54.25 2.27 9.78
N PHE A 7 53.99 2.38 8.49
CA PHE A 7 52.83 3.10 7.95
C PHE A 7 51.56 2.29 8.26
N GLN A 8 50.75 2.73 9.24
CA GLN A 8 49.47 2.11 9.54
C GLN A 8 48.44 2.49 8.47
N VAL A 9 48.06 1.54 7.63
CA VAL A 9 46.89 1.67 6.76
C VAL A 9 45.65 1.69 7.64
N ALA A 10 44.89 2.79 7.60
CA ALA A 10 43.64 2.90 8.33
C ALA A 10 42.64 1.85 7.85
N LYS A 11 41.97 1.17 8.78
CA LYS A 11 40.84 0.28 8.43
C LYS A 11 39.77 1.08 7.70
N PRO A 12 39.14 0.54 6.64
CA PRO A 12 38.00 1.19 6.01
C PRO A 12 36.88 1.32 7.05
N VAL A 13 36.49 2.55 7.35
CA VAL A 13 35.29 2.82 8.14
C VAL A 13 34.09 2.34 7.33
N ARG A 14 33.33 1.39 7.86
CA ARG A 14 31.99 1.09 7.31
C ARG A 14 31.14 2.33 7.50
N VAL A 15 30.94 3.07 6.42
CA VAL A 15 29.97 4.15 6.36
C VAL A 15 28.60 3.49 6.36
N ASP A 16 27.82 3.69 7.42
CA ASP A 16 26.42 3.28 7.45
C ASP A 16 25.71 3.83 6.20
N PRO A 17 24.97 3.01 5.43
CA PRO A 17 24.29 3.50 4.24
C PRO A 17 23.34 4.65 4.62
N PRO A 18 23.30 5.73 3.83
CA PRO A 18 22.58 6.95 4.21
C PRO A 18 21.10 6.65 4.43
N ARG A 19 20.66 6.75 5.70
CA ARG A 19 19.30 6.43 6.13
C ARG A 19 18.29 7.18 5.25
N LEU A 20 17.52 6.42 4.48
CA LEU A 20 16.69 6.97 3.40
C LEU A 20 15.73 8.06 3.94
N PRO A 21 15.75 9.29 3.39
CA PRO A 21 15.10 10.45 4.00
C PRO A 21 13.59 10.49 3.74
N TYR A 22 12.87 9.47 4.22
CA TYR A 22 11.43 9.29 4.03
C TYR A 22 10.70 9.21 5.37
N ALA A 23 10.51 10.38 5.99
CA ALA A 23 9.64 10.55 7.17
C ALA A 23 8.13 10.52 6.80
N CYS A 24 7.75 9.61 5.89
CA CYS A 24 6.39 9.44 5.36
C CYS A 24 6.01 7.96 5.27
N SER A 25 4.73 7.72 5.07
CA SER A 25 4.13 6.39 4.95
C SER A 25 4.71 5.55 3.81
N VAL A 26 4.75 4.23 4.02
CA VAL A 26 5.21 3.27 3.01
C VAL A 26 4.03 2.83 2.15
N THR A 27 3.81 3.52 1.02
CA THR A 27 2.95 2.99 -0.05
C THR A 27 3.64 1.81 -0.76
N PRO A 28 2.91 0.96 -1.51
CA PRO A 28 3.54 0.01 -2.43
C PRO A 28 4.42 0.70 -3.48
N ALA A 29 4.12 1.97 -3.79
CA ALA A 29 4.95 2.95 -4.49
C ALA A 29 6.38 3.06 -3.92
N GLN A 30 6.51 3.37 -2.62
CA GLN A 30 7.83 3.45 -1.97
C GLN A 30 8.43 2.06 -1.73
N LEU A 31 7.65 1.09 -1.24
CA LEU A 31 8.17 -0.24 -0.89
C LEU A 31 8.80 -0.95 -2.09
N ALA A 32 8.22 -0.82 -3.30
CA ALA A 32 8.83 -1.36 -4.52
C ALA A 32 10.21 -0.72 -4.83
N ARG A 33 10.37 0.59 -4.59
CA ARG A 33 11.65 1.29 -4.78
C ARG A 33 12.66 0.90 -3.71
N THR A 34 12.23 0.79 -2.45
CA THR A 34 13.07 0.36 -1.32
C THR A 34 13.55 -1.08 -1.50
N ILE A 35 12.67 -2.02 -1.87
CA ILE A 35 13.04 -3.40 -2.19
C ILE A 35 14.06 -3.46 -3.33
N ARG A 36 13.89 -2.66 -4.39
CA ARG A 36 14.86 -2.57 -5.49
C ARG A 36 16.23 -2.07 -5.00
N HIS A 37 16.25 -1.05 -4.14
CA HIS A 37 17.48 -0.50 -3.59
C HIS A 37 18.20 -1.49 -2.65
N VAL A 38 17.46 -2.11 -1.74
CA VAL A 38 17.93 -3.18 -0.84
C VAL A 38 18.53 -4.35 -1.62
N LEU A 39 17.86 -4.82 -2.69
CA LEU A 39 18.39 -5.89 -3.54
C LEU A 39 19.67 -5.48 -4.29
N CYS A 40 19.77 -4.22 -4.74
CA CYS A 40 21.00 -3.72 -5.35
C CYS A 40 22.17 -3.70 -4.34
N SER A 41 21.98 -3.20 -3.12
CA SER A 41 23.03 -3.24 -2.07
C SER A 41 23.37 -4.69 -1.69
N ALA A 42 22.39 -5.52 -1.33
CA ALA A 42 22.63 -6.90 -0.90
C ALA A 42 23.27 -7.83 -1.96
N LEU A 43 23.38 -7.37 -3.21
CA LEU A 43 24.21 -7.96 -4.27
C LEU A 43 25.59 -7.27 -4.36
N SER A 44 25.66 -5.93 -4.36
CA SER A 44 26.93 -5.17 -4.35
C SER A 44 27.84 -5.54 -3.18
N ASP A 45 27.32 -5.51 -1.95
CA ASP A 45 28.04 -5.83 -0.70
C ASP A 45 28.71 -7.22 -0.77
N ARG A 46 28.11 -8.16 -1.52
CA ARG A 46 28.65 -9.51 -1.73
C ARG A 46 29.68 -9.59 -2.85
N THR A 47 29.61 -8.74 -3.88
CA THR A 47 30.71 -8.63 -4.87
C THR A 47 31.98 -8.02 -4.27
N GLU A 48 31.86 -7.28 -3.16
CA GLU A 48 32.99 -6.74 -2.41
C GLU A 48 33.51 -7.76 -1.38
N GLY A 49 32.62 -8.36 -0.57
CA GLY A 49 33.00 -9.43 0.36
C GLY A 49 33.61 -10.68 -0.32
N ALA A 50 33.33 -10.93 -1.60
CA ALA A 50 33.95 -12.00 -2.40
C ALA A 50 35.32 -11.62 -2.99
N ARG A 51 35.75 -10.35 -2.90
CA ARG A 51 37.09 -9.89 -3.32
C ARG A 51 38.08 -9.82 -2.16
N ASP A 52 37.59 -9.56 -0.96
CA ASP A 52 38.39 -9.59 0.29
C ASP A 52 38.69 -11.04 0.76
N ALA A 53 38.05 -12.04 0.17
CA ALA A 53 38.35 -13.46 0.42
C ALA A 53 39.59 -13.90 -0.39
N CYS A 54 40.61 -14.43 0.28
CA CYS A 54 41.82 -14.93 -0.38
C CYS A 54 41.49 -16.05 -1.39
N PRO A 55 42.21 -16.12 -2.54
CA PRO A 55 41.89 -17.06 -3.61
C PRO A 55 42.26 -18.51 -3.24
N GLY A 56 41.28 -19.22 -2.67
CA GLY A 56 41.22 -20.68 -2.61
C GLY A 56 40.35 -21.25 -3.74
N GLU A 57 40.82 -22.32 -4.36
CA GLU A 57 40.36 -22.86 -5.64
C GLU A 57 38.83 -23.08 -5.82
N GLY A 58 38.32 -22.81 -7.03
CA GLY A 58 37.42 -23.78 -7.67
C GLY A 58 35.90 -23.53 -7.77
N ALA A 59 35.43 -22.40 -8.31
CA ALA A 59 34.16 -22.35 -9.08
C ALA A 59 34.00 -21.08 -9.93
N SER A 60 33.47 -21.20 -11.15
CA SER A 60 33.23 -20.05 -12.05
C SER A 60 32.03 -19.21 -11.62
N GLY A 61 32.22 -17.90 -11.41
CA GLY A 61 31.16 -16.98 -10.99
C GLY A 61 31.55 -15.50 -10.93
N HIS A 62 32.44 -15.03 -11.80
CA HIS A 62 32.98 -13.67 -11.77
C HIS A 62 31.93 -12.59 -12.15
N LEU A 63 31.17 -12.09 -11.16
CA LEU A 63 30.37 -10.87 -11.33
C LEU A 63 31.29 -9.65 -11.45
N THR A 64 31.42 -9.11 -12.66
CA THR A 64 31.94 -7.75 -12.85
C THR A 64 30.93 -6.73 -12.34
N GLN A 65 31.40 -5.59 -11.80
CA GLN A 65 30.54 -4.57 -11.17
C GLN A 65 29.46 -3.98 -12.11
N ARG A 66 29.63 -4.07 -13.44
CA ARG A 66 28.59 -3.70 -14.42
C ARG A 66 27.39 -4.66 -14.45
N GLY A 67 27.52 -5.90 -13.96
CA GLY A 67 26.47 -6.91 -13.99
C GLY A 67 25.39 -6.74 -12.92
N VAL A 68 25.75 -6.24 -11.73
CA VAL A 68 24.89 -6.24 -10.51
C VAL A 68 23.49 -5.67 -10.77
N HIS A 69 23.40 -4.55 -11.48
CA HIS A 69 22.13 -3.89 -11.78
C HIS A 69 21.25 -4.64 -12.80
N GLY A 70 21.81 -5.51 -13.65
CA GLY A 70 21.04 -6.32 -14.60
C GLY A 70 20.27 -7.47 -13.95
N HIS A 71 20.71 -7.95 -12.79
CA HIS A 71 20.05 -9.06 -12.09
C HIS A 71 18.77 -8.63 -11.35
N VAL A 72 18.61 -7.35 -11.01
CA VAL A 72 17.39 -6.80 -10.37
C VAL A 72 16.45 -6.23 -11.44
N PRO A 73 15.13 -6.52 -11.43
CA PRO A 73 14.20 -5.88 -12.35
C PRO A 73 14.02 -4.39 -12.01
N GLU A 74 13.94 -3.53 -13.04
CA GLU A 74 13.69 -2.09 -12.88
C GLU A 74 12.38 -1.81 -12.14
N ARG A 75 11.34 -2.59 -12.46
CA ARG A 75 10.00 -2.50 -11.87
C ARG A 75 9.74 -3.69 -10.95
N VAL A 76 10.00 -3.51 -9.67
CA VAL A 76 9.55 -4.43 -8.61
C VAL A 76 8.01 -4.33 -8.47
N VAL A 77 7.34 -5.48 -8.42
CA VAL A 77 5.90 -5.55 -8.10
C VAL A 77 5.72 -5.78 -6.61
N VAL A 78 4.89 -4.94 -5.99
CA VAL A 78 4.41 -5.04 -4.62
C VAL A 78 2.90 -4.84 -4.67
N ALA A 79 2.13 -5.74 -4.07
CA ALA A 79 0.68 -5.72 -4.03
C ALA A 79 0.18 -6.30 -2.69
N SER A 80 -1.12 -6.20 -2.40
CA SER A 80 -1.69 -6.85 -1.21
C SER A 80 -1.66 -8.40 -1.34
N PRO A 81 -1.39 -9.16 -0.26
CA PRO A 81 -1.24 -10.62 -0.34
C PRO A 81 -2.52 -11.34 -0.82
N PRO A 82 -2.43 -12.34 -1.72
CA PRO A 82 -3.59 -13.08 -2.21
C PRO A 82 -4.18 -14.08 -1.20
N ARG A 83 -3.53 -14.29 -0.04
CA ARG A 83 -3.99 -15.19 1.02
C ARG A 83 -4.15 -14.42 2.34
N ARG A 84 -5.20 -14.72 3.10
CA ARG A 84 -5.43 -14.16 4.45
C ARG A 84 -4.23 -14.49 5.36
N GLY A 85 -3.87 -13.56 6.24
CA GLY A 85 -2.71 -13.70 7.14
C GLY A 85 -1.34 -13.39 6.50
N GLY A 86 -1.30 -12.77 5.32
CA GLY A 86 -0.07 -12.52 4.57
C GLY A 86 0.68 -11.21 4.87
N GLY A 87 0.40 -10.49 5.96
CA GLY A 87 0.87 -9.12 6.18
C GLY A 87 0.06 -8.08 5.38
N ASP A 88 0.58 -6.87 5.24
CA ASP A 88 -0.04 -5.77 4.47
C ASP A 88 0.24 -5.90 2.96
N TYR A 89 1.47 -6.33 2.64
CA TYR A 89 2.00 -6.40 1.27
C TYR A 89 2.76 -7.70 1.00
N ALA A 90 2.84 -8.10 -0.27
CA ALA A 90 3.63 -9.22 -0.75
C ALA A 90 4.42 -8.84 -2.03
N THR A 91 5.56 -9.49 -2.23
CA THR A 91 6.33 -9.47 -3.48
C THR A 91 6.83 -10.87 -3.87
N GLY A 92 6.92 -11.13 -5.18
CA GLY A 92 7.53 -12.32 -5.76
C GLY A 92 8.89 -12.04 -6.44
N VAL A 93 9.51 -10.89 -6.19
CA VAL A 93 10.74 -10.45 -6.89
C VAL A 93 11.90 -11.43 -6.78
N ALA A 94 12.00 -12.18 -5.68
CA ALA A 94 13.08 -13.12 -5.44
C ALA A 94 13.12 -14.28 -6.45
N PHE A 95 11.99 -14.66 -7.08
CA PHE A 95 11.98 -15.62 -8.19
C PHE A 95 12.69 -15.09 -9.44
N GLN A 96 12.52 -13.80 -9.74
CA GLN A 96 13.15 -13.17 -10.91
C GLN A 96 14.65 -12.97 -10.68
N VAL A 97 15.02 -12.49 -9.49
CA VAL A 97 16.43 -12.26 -9.12
C VAL A 97 17.18 -13.56 -8.93
N GLY A 98 16.60 -14.56 -8.24
CA GLY A 98 17.21 -15.90 -8.07
C GLY A 98 17.55 -16.55 -9.41
N LYS A 99 16.59 -16.57 -10.36
CA LYS A 99 16.81 -17.07 -11.73
C LYS A 99 17.93 -16.31 -12.46
N ARG A 100 18.01 -14.98 -12.29
CA ARG A 100 19.06 -14.15 -12.92
C ARG A 100 20.43 -14.28 -12.25
N CYS A 101 20.50 -14.67 -10.98
CA CYS A 101 21.74 -14.82 -10.21
C CYS A 101 22.25 -16.27 -10.11
N GLY A 102 21.53 -17.26 -10.68
CA GLY A 102 21.85 -18.68 -10.48
C GLY A 102 21.66 -19.18 -9.04
N ARG A 103 20.78 -18.52 -8.26
CA ARG A 103 20.54 -18.80 -6.82
C ARG A 103 19.12 -19.29 -6.58
N SER A 104 18.90 -19.98 -5.45
CA SER A 104 17.52 -20.31 -5.09
C SER A 104 16.73 -19.02 -4.81
N PRO A 105 15.46 -18.93 -5.25
CA PRO A 105 14.59 -17.80 -4.89
C PRO A 105 14.38 -17.66 -3.38
N ARG A 106 14.60 -18.74 -2.62
CA ARG A 106 14.52 -18.75 -1.16
C ARG A 106 15.64 -17.96 -0.51
N GLU A 107 16.92 -18.21 -0.84
CA GLU A 107 18.05 -17.41 -0.32
C GLU A 107 17.88 -15.91 -0.57
N VAL A 108 17.36 -15.57 -1.75
CA VAL A 108 17.13 -14.17 -2.15
C VAL A 108 15.98 -13.55 -1.36
N ALA A 109 14.94 -14.33 -1.06
CA ALA A 109 13.84 -13.91 -0.21
C ALA A 109 14.27 -13.75 1.26
N GLU A 110 15.09 -14.66 1.78
CA GLU A 110 15.57 -14.64 3.17
C GLU A 110 16.43 -13.40 3.45
N VAL A 111 17.43 -13.10 2.59
CA VAL A 111 18.23 -11.88 2.75
C VAL A 111 17.44 -10.60 2.47
N LEU A 112 16.41 -10.65 1.61
CA LEU A 112 15.49 -9.51 1.45
C LEU A 112 14.70 -9.26 2.74
N CYS A 113 14.26 -10.30 3.45
CA CYS A 113 13.58 -10.14 4.75
C CYS A 113 14.51 -9.53 5.81
N GLU A 114 15.73 -10.05 5.95
CA GLU A 114 16.74 -9.55 6.89
C GLU A 114 16.99 -8.05 6.70
N ARG A 115 17.28 -7.64 5.46
CA ARG A 115 17.55 -6.23 5.12
C ARG A 115 16.32 -5.34 5.22
N LEU A 116 15.11 -5.83 4.89
CA LEU A 116 13.90 -5.04 5.08
C LEU A 116 13.62 -4.73 6.56
N VAL A 117 13.91 -5.66 7.48
CA VAL A 117 13.73 -5.43 8.92
C VAL A 117 14.86 -4.57 9.50
N ALA A 118 16.09 -4.70 8.99
CA ALA A 118 17.23 -3.91 9.46
C ALA A 118 17.24 -2.45 8.93
N ASP A 119 16.98 -2.27 7.63
CA ASP A 119 17.21 -1.00 6.93
C ASP A 119 15.95 -0.10 6.84
N VAL A 120 14.76 -0.62 7.17
CA VAL A 120 13.46 0.06 6.96
C VAL A 120 12.63 0.12 8.25
N PRO A 121 12.75 1.18 9.09
CA PRO A 121 12.05 1.30 10.38
C PRO A 121 10.52 1.25 10.35
N GLN A 122 9.91 1.32 9.17
CA GLN A 122 8.47 1.20 8.94
C GLN A 122 8.00 -0.25 8.75
N VAL A 123 8.91 -1.21 8.63
CA VAL A 123 8.63 -2.66 8.55
C VAL A 123 8.73 -3.26 9.95
N ALA A 124 7.65 -3.92 10.40
CA ALA A 124 7.61 -4.65 11.67
C ALA A 124 8.02 -6.12 11.51
N GLU A 125 7.72 -6.74 10.36
CA GLU A 125 8.08 -8.12 10.04
C GLU A 125 8.23 -8.27 8.53
N ALA A 126 9.20 -9.08 8.08
CA ALA A 126 9.25 -9.60 6.73
C ALA A 126 9.43 -11.13 6.79
N ARG A 127 8.56 -11.87 6.09
CA ARG A 127 8.48 -13.34 6.17
C ARG A 127 8.52 -13.99 4.79
N VAL A 128 9.37 -14.98 4.62
CA VAL A 128 9.41 -15.81 3.40
C VAL A 128 8.29 -16.84 3.43
N VAL A 129 7.57 -16.98 2.31
CA VAL A 129 6.44 -17.91 2.15
C VAL A 129 6.60 -18.73 0.87
N GLY A 130 6.39 -20.05 1.00
CA GLY A 130 6.54 -21.00 -0.09
C GLY A 130 7.98 -21.02 -0.63
N GLY A 131 8.13 -21.00 -1.95
CA GLY A 131 9.44 -21.07 -2.61
C GLY A 131 10.21 -19.75 -2.73
N GLY A 132 9.68 -18.61 -2.28
CA GLY A 132 10.33 -17.30 -2.47
C GLY A 132 9.40 -16.07 -2.57
N PHE A 133 8.17 -16.13 -2.06
CA PHE A 133 7.40 -14.90 -1.84
C PHE A 133 7.86 -14.25 -0.53
N VAL A 134 7.97 -12.91 -0.51
CA VAL A 134 8.21 -12.14 0.71
C VAL A 134 6.93 -11.38 1.06
N ASN A 135 6.38 -11.71 2.22
CA ASN A 135 5.29 -11.00 2.87
C ASN A 135 5.87 -9.95 3.81
N VAL A 136 5.27 -8.76 3.87
CA VAL A 136 5.74 -7.61 4.64
C VAL A 136 4.61 -7.07 5.51
N THR A 137 4.90 -6.93 6.80
CA THR A 137 4.01 -6.35 7.82
C THR A 137 4.55 -4.97 8.22
N LEU A 138 3.73 -3.93 8.11
CA LEU A 138 4.08 -2.57 8.52
C LEU A 138 3.99 -2.38 10.04
N THR A 139 4.71 -1.38 10.57
CA THR A 139 4.51 -0.90 11.94
C THR A 139 3.18 -0.15 12.07
N PRO A 140 2.53 -0.14 13.26
CA PRO A 140 1.31 0.64 13.49
C PRO A 140 1.48 2.14 13.19
N GLN A 141 2.66 2.69 13.48
CA GLN A 141 3.01 4.07 13.18
C GLN A 141 3.02 4.34 11.66
N ALA A 142 3.50 3.39 10.85
CA ALA A 142 3.48 3.48 9.39
C ALA A 142 2.06 3.35 8.81
N ARG A 143 1.23 2.43 9.34
CA ARG A 143 -0.21 2.32 8.99
C ARG A 143 -0.96 3.61 9.33
N ALA A 144 -0.76 4.15 10.52
CA ALA A 144 -1.35 5.41 10.96
C ALA A 144 -0.90 6.61 10.10
N ALA A 145 0.37 6.66 9.69
CA ALA A 145 0.87 7.68 8.77
C ALA A 145 0.23 7.56 7.38
N LEU A 146 0.04 6.32 6.89
CA LEU A 146 -0.57 6.05 5.59
C LEU A 146 -2.04 6.50 5.54
N VAL A 147 -2.81 6.16 6.58
CA VAL A 147 -4.20 6.62 6.74
C VAL A 147 -4.29 8.14 6.80
N ARG A 148 -3.42 8.84 7.55
CA ARG A 148 -3.39 10.31 7.57
C ARG A 148 -3.06 10.91 6.20
N GLY A 149 -2.10 10.33 5.46
CA GLY A 149 -1.75 10.79 4.12
C GLY A 149 -2.91 10.70 3.14
N LEU A 150 -3.63 9.58 3.13
CA LEU A 150 -4.80 9.36 2.27
C LEU A 150 -5.96 10.31 2.61
N VAL A 151 -6.21 10.58 3.89
CA VAL A 151 -7.24 11.57 4.30
C VAL A 151 -6.83 13.00 3.92
N ALA A 152 -5.56 13.35 4.01
CA ALA A 152 -5.04 14.67 3.61
C ALA A 152 -5.10 14.92 2.08
N GLN A 153 -5.22 13.87 1.26
CA GLN A 153 -5.43 13.96 -0.19
C GLN A 153 -6.91 14.22 -0.59
N ARG A 154 -7.86 14.29 0.36
CA ARG A 154 -9.29 14.47 0.05
C ARG A 154 -9.54 15.80 -0.71
N PRO A 155 -10.24 15.79 -1.85
CA PRO A 155 -10.56 17.02 -2.57
C PRO A 155 -11.50 17.91 -1.75
N ALA A 156 -11.19 19.21 -1.67
CA ALA A 156 -12.01 20.19 -0.93
C ALA A 156 -13.47 20.26 -1.42
N ALA A 157 -13.69 20.00 -2.72
CA ALA A 157 -15.02 19.95 -3.34
C ALA A 157 -15.96 18.86 -2.76
N ALA A 158 -15.42 17.85 -2.06
CA ALA A 158 -16.23 16.82 -1.38
C ALA A 158 -16.76 17.26 0.00
N GLY A 159 -16.38 18.46 0.49
CA GLY A 159 -16.92 19.05 1.73
C GLY A 159 -16.49 18.36 3.04
N ASP A 160 -17.33 18.50 4.07
CA ASP A 160 -17.25 17.73 5.32
C ASP A 160 -18.09 16.44 5.17
N PRO A 161 -17.47 15.24 5.06
CA PRO A 161 -18.21 13.98 4.96
C PRO A 161 -18.99 13.65 6.23
N ALA A 162 -18.65 14.28 7.36
CA ALA A 162 -19.36 14.17 8.63
C ALA A 162 -20.31 15.36 8.89
N GLY A 163 -20.51 16.26 7.91
CA GLY A 163 -21.52 17.32 7.96
C GLY A 163 -22.91 16.77 7.65
N GLU A 164 -23.96 17.45 8.11
CA GLU A 164 -25.34 17.07 7.77
C GLU A 164 -25.63 17.39 6.30
N PRO A 165 -26.27 16.48 5.53
CA PRO A 165 -26.58 16.73 4.12
C PRO A 165 -27.65 17.81 4.00
N GLY A 166 -27.36 18.85 3.23
CA GLY A 166 -28.39 19.78 2.75
C GLY A 166 -29.33 19.10 1.76
N TRP A 167 -30.52 19.68 1.56
CA TRP A 167 -31.44 19.23 0.53
C TRP A 167 -30.86 19.48 -0.86
N ALA A 168 -30.48 18.40 -1.55
CA ALA A 168 -30.13 18.42 -2.96
C ALA A 168 -31.37 18.13 -3.81
N PRO A 169 -31.59 18.82 -4.94
CA PRO A 169 -32.50 18.36 -5.98
C PRO A 169 -32.12 16.94 -6.44
N CYS A 170 -33.10 16.17 -6.90
CA CYS A 170 -32.93 14.76 -7.28
C CYS A 170 -31.68 14.53 -8.16
N ASP A 171 -30.79 13.63 -7.74
CA ASP A 171 -29.62 13.20 -8.51
C ASP A 171 -30.03 12.74 -9.92
N ASP A 172 -29.72 13.53 -10.95
CA ASP A 172 -29.68 13.03 -12.33
C ASP A 172 -28.37 12.24 -12.51
N PRO A 173 -28.41 10.90 -12.64
CA PRO A 173 -27.21 10.10 -12.84
C PRO A 173 -26.73 10.15 -14.30
N GLY A 174 -27.49 10.72 -15.24
CA GLY A 174 -27.18 10.74 -16.67
C GLY A 174 -25.77 11.24 -17.01
N PRO A 175 -25.33 12.40 -16.50
CA PRO A 175 -23.98 12.92 -16.70
C PRO A 175 -22.89 12.00 -16.15
N ASP A 176 -23.10 11.39 -14.99
CA ASP A 176 -22.16 10.46 -14.35
C ASP A 176 -22.08 9.12 -15.09
N ILE A 177 -23.23 8.59 -15.51
CA ILE A 177 -23.34 7.38 -16.35
C ILE A 177 -22.59 7.58 -17.67
N ALA A 178 -22.78 8.73 -18.34
CA ALA A 178 -22.09 9.03 -19.60
C ALA A 178 -20.57 9.14 -19.44
N ARG A 179 -20.10 9.78 -18.36
CA ARG A 179 -18.66 9.89 -18.02
C ARG A 179 -18.05 8.54 -17.65
N TRP A 180 -18.77 7.71 -16.88
CA TRP A 180 -18.28 6.41 -16.47
C TRP A 180 -18.24 5.43 -17.65
N ALA A 181 -19.30 5.38 -18.46
CA ALA A 181 -19.35 4.58 -19.68
C ALA A 181 -18.23 4.92 -20.66
N SER A 182 -17.87 6.20 -20.82
CA SER A 182 -16.81 6.61 -21.76
C SER A 182 -15.39 6.19 -21.32
N VAL A 183 -15.17 5.95 -20.02
CA VAL A 183 -13.86 5.47 -19.51
C VAL A 183 -13.82 3.96 -19.25
N THR A 184 -14.94 3.28 -19.03
CA THR A 184 -14.97 1.82 -18.79
C THR A 184 -15.43 0.99 -19.99
N GLY A 185 -16.19 1.56 -20.92
CA GLY A 185 -16.89 0.82 -21.97
C GLY A 185 -18.15 0.08 -21.49
N GLU A 186 -18.60 0.30 -20.24
CA GLU A 186 -19.84 -0.28 -19.72
C GLU A 186 -21.08 0.34 -20.36
N SER A 187 -22.12 -0.46 -20.59
CA SER A 187 -23.37 0.02 -21.19
C SER A 187 -24.08 1.03 -20.26
N PRO A 188 -24.47 2.22 -20.75
CA PRO A 188 -25.26 3.17 -19.98
C PRO A 188 -26.54 2.58 -19.37
N ALA A 189 -27.18 1.63 -20.08
CA ALA A 189 -28.37 0.94 -19.58
C ALA A 189 -28.09 -0.01 -18.41
N ALA A 190 -26.88 -0.57 -18.31
CA ALA A 190 -26.45 -1.36 -17.16
C ALA A 190 -26.08 -0.45 -15.98
N LEU A 191 -25.35 0.64 -16.24
CA LEU A 191 -24.96 1.62 -15.21
C LEU A 191 -26.18 2.32 -14.58
N ALA A 192 -27.25 2.53 -15.34
CA ALA A 192 -28.54 3.05 -14.87
C ALA A 192 -29.26 2.12 -13.88
N VAL A 193 -28.92 0.82 -13.82
CA VAL A 193 -29.44 -0.09 -12.79
C VAL A 193 -28.72 0.20 -11.47
N ARG A 194 -29.28 1.13 -10.68
CA ARG A 194 -28.75 1.61 -9.38
C ARG A 194 -28.81 0.53 -8.28
N THR A 195 -28.05 -0.55 -8.46
CA THR A 195 -27.76 -1.57 -7.46
C THR A 195 -26.27 -1.91 -7.47
N GLU A 196 -25.71 -2.24 -6.31
CA GLU A 196 -24.28 -2.57 -6.19
C GLU A 196 -23.85 -3.76 -7.06
N ARG A 197 -24.76 -4.70 -7.37
CA ARG A 197 -24.43 -5.89 -8.17
C ARG A 197 -24.40 -5.61 -9.67
N SER A 198 -25.20 -4.65 -10.15
CA SER A 198 -25.41 -4.40 -11.59
C SER A 198 -24.64 -3.20 -12.15
N SER A 199 -24.29 -2.22 -11.31
CA SER A 199 -23.63 -0.98 -11.73
C SER A 199 -22.38 -0.72 -10.88
N SER A 200 -21.21 -0.71 -11.52
CA SER A 200 -19.92 -0.38 -10.90
C SER A 200 -19.88 1.08 -10.42
N LEU A 201 -20.37 2.01 -11.26
CA LEU A 201 -20.59 3.41 -10.90
C LEU A 201 -21.41 3.53 -9.60
N PHE A 202 -22.56 2.86 -9.53
CA PHE A 202 -23.39 2.89 -8.32
C PHE A 202 -22.67 2.28 -7.12
N ARG A 203 -21.95 1.15 -7.27
CA ARG A 203 -21.14 0.56 -6.18
C ARG A 203 -20.11 1.55 -5.63
N VAL A 204 -19.44 2.30 -6.51
CA VAL A 204 -18.40 3.28 -6.14
C VAL A 204 -19.00 4.51 -5.46
N GLN A 205 -20.09 5.07 -6.01
CA GLN A 205 -20.80 6.20 -5.39
C GLN A 205 -21.46 5.82 -4.06
N PHE A 206 -22.04 4.61 -3.97
CA PHE A 206 -22.62 4.08 -2.73
C PHE A 206 -21.55 3.82 -1.66
N ALA A 207 -20.38 3.28 -2.03
CA ALA A 207 -19.26 3.14 -1.11
C ALA A 207 -18.80 4.49 -0.53
N HIS A 208 -18.77 5.55 -1.35
CA HIS A 208 -18.49 6.91 -0.90
C HIS A 208 -19.58 7.44 0.06
N ALA A 209 -20.85 7.42 -0.36
CA ALA A 209 -21.99 7.85 0.45
C ALA A 209 -22.07 7.10 1.78
N ARG A 210 -21.73 5.80 1.78
CA ARG A 210 -21.66 4.93 2.97
C ARG A 210 -20.52 5.31 3.90
N ALA A 211 -19.34 5.67 3.37
CA ALA A 211 -18.24 6.20 4.17
C ALA A 211 -18.64 7.52 4.88
N CYS A 212 -19.26 8.44 4.15
CA CYS A 212 -19.81 9.68 4.73
C CYS A 212 -20.88 9.39 5.80
N ALA A 213 -21.80 8.46 5.54
CA ALA A 213 -22.82 8.06 6.51
C ALA A 213 -22.23 7.45 7.80
N LEU A 214 -21.18 6.63 7.70
CA LEU A 214 -20.45 6.11 8.86
C LEU A 214 -19.78 7.23 9.66
N LEU A 215 -19.22 8.25 9.00
CA LEU A 215 -18.60 9.39 9.65
C LEU A 215 -19.63 10.31 10.34
N ARG A 216 -20.79 10.59 9.70
CA ARG A 216 -21.92 11.28 10.34
C ARG A 216 -22.45 10.53 11.56
N ASN A 217 -22.69 9.22 11.43
CA ASN A 217 -23.25 8.42 12.52
C ASN A 217 -22.22 8.23 13.66
N GLY A 218 -20.94 8.05 13.34
CA GLY A 218 -19.85 8.11 14.32
C GLY A 218 -19.81 9.46 15.04
N ARG A 219 -19.93 10.57 14.30
CA ARG A 219 -19.97 11.93 14.85
C ARG A 219 -21.07 12.09 15.91
N ARG A 220 -22.29 11.62 15.58
CA ARG A 220 -23.48 11.61 16.44
C ARG A 220 -23.32 10.69 17.67
N LEU A 221 -22.63 9.56 17.54
CA LEU A 221 -22.30 8.62 18.62
C LEU A 221 -21.07 9.05 19.46
N GLY A 222 -20.56 10.27 19.29
CA GLY A 222 -19.37 10.76 20.00
C GLY A 222 -18.04 10.15 19.54
N VAL A 223 -18.06 9.20 18.60
CA VAL A 223 -16.86 8.57 18.04
C VAL A 223 -16.23 9.51 17.00
N ARG A 224 -14.90 9.47 16.85
CA ARG A 224 -14.16 10.16 15.78
C ARG A 224 -13.12 9.21 15.18
N PRO A 225 -12.78 9.36 13.89
CA PRO A 225 -11.62 8.71 13.29
C PRO A 225 -10.35 8.85 14.13
N ALA A 226 -9.51 7.82 14.09
CA ALA A 226 -8.23 7.75 14.76
C ALA A 226 -7.25 6.89 13.97
N ALA A 227 -6.37 7.52 13.22
CA ALA A 227 -5.33 6.79 12.48
C ALA A 227 -4.41 6.01 13.44
N GLU A 228 -4.21 6.52 14.67
CA GLU A 228 -3.45 5.87 15.74
C GLU A 228 -4.15 4.65 16.37
N CYS A 229 -5.44 4.42 16.10
CA CYS A 229 -6.19 3.26 16.59
C CYS A 229 -6.53 2.23 15.48
N VAL A 230 -5.92 2.35 14.30
CA VAL A 230 -6.14 1.45 13.14
C VAL A 230 -5.72 0.01 13.43
N ASP A 231 -4.86 -0.20 14.42
CA ASP A 231 -4.38 -1.52 14.85
C ASP A 231 -5.15 -2.11 16.05
N PRO A 232 -5.29 -3.46 16.13
CA PRO A 232 -4.74 -4.45 15.19
C PRO A 232 -5.51 -4.52 13.87
N LEU A 233 -4.82 -4.31 12.74
CA LEU A 233 -5.44 -4.18 11.42
C LEU A 233 -5.96 -5.53 10.89
N PRO A 234 -7.29 -5.72 10.72
CA PRO A 234 -7.84 -7.00 10.24
C PRO A 234 -7.54 -7.21 8.75
N ALA A 235 -7.49 -8.46 8.29
CA ALA A 235 -7.07 -8.79 6.91
C ALA A 235 -7.88 -8.09 5.80
N ALA A 236 -9.17 -7.80 6.02
CA ALA A 236 -9.98 -7.00 5.08
C ALA A 236 -9.57 -5.51 5.08
N GLY A 237 -9.29 -4.95 6.26
CA GLY A 237 -8.75 -3.59 6.42
C GLY A 237 -7.35 -3.43 5.84
N ALA A 238 -6.48 -4.45 5.97
CA ALA A 238 -5.16 -4.47 5.34
C ALA A 238 -5.27 -4.45 3.80
N ARG A 239 -6.17 -5.26 3.22
CA ARG A 239 -6.45 -5.23 1.77
C ARG A 239 -7.01 -3.89 1.31
N LEU A 240 -7.94 -3.30 2.07
CA LEU A 240 -8.51 -1.98 1.78
C LEU A 240 -7.43 -0.89 1.81
N LEU A 241 -6.64 -0.82 2.88
CA LEU A 241 -5.56 0.16 3.04
C LEU A 241 -4.49 0.01 1.95
N ALA A 242 -4.15 -1.23 1.58
CA ALA A 242 -3.22 -1.51 0.49
C ALA A 242 -3.73 -1.02 -0.87
N LEU A 243 -5.02 -1.23 -1.17
CA LEU A 243 -5.63 -0.71 -2.40
C LEU A 243 -5.69 0.83 -2.40
N CYS A 244 -6.12 1.45 -1.30
CA CYS A 244 -6.12 2.91 -1.15
C CYS A 244 -4.72 3.51 -1.36
N ALA A 245 -3.67 2.85 -0.86
CA ALA A 245 -2.28 3.25 -1.03
C ALA A 245 -1.69 3.03 -2.44
N ASP A 246 -2.38 2.28 -3.31
CA ASP A 246 -2.02 2.10 -4.71
C ASP A 246 -2.65 3.16 -5.65
N ARG A 247 -3.56 4.01 -5.14
CA ARG A 247 -4.31 5.02 -5.90
C ARG A 247 -3.43 5.93 -6.78
N ASP A 248 -2.27 6.33 -6.26
CA ASP A 248 -1.31 7.20 -6.94
C ASP A 248 -0.55 6.49 -8.08
N ARG A 249 -0.63 5.15 -8.20
CA ARG A 249 -0.14 4.43 -9.39
C ARG A 249 -1.06 4.57 -10.60
N VAL A 250 -2.33 4.91 -10.40
CA VAL A 250 -3.39 4.66 -11.38
C VAL A 250 -3.82 5.97 -12.04
N THR A 251 -3.15 6.29 -13.15
CA THR A 251 -3.35 7.53 -13.92
C THR A 251 -4.38 7.39 -15.04
N GLU A 252 -4.40 6.25 -15.73
CA GLU A 252 -5.30 6.00 -16.87
C GLU A 252 -6.77 5.97 -16.45
N PRO A 253 -7.67 6.76 -17.06
CA PRO A 253 -9.07 6.88 -16.59
C PRO A 253 -9.82 5.55 -16.47
N GLY A 254 -9.72 4.69 -17.49
CA GLY A 254 -10.33 3.35 -17.49
C GLY A 254 -9.63 2.34 -16.58
N ALA A 255 -8.42 2.62 -16.10
CA ALA A 255 -7.79 1.85 -15.01
C ALA A 255 -8.22 2.40 -13.64
N LEU A 256 -8.38 3.72 -13.52
CA LEU A 256 -8.84 4.40 -12.32
C LEU A 256 -10.26 3.96 -11.96
N ALA A 257 -11.21 4.01 -12.89
CA ALA A 257 -12.59 3.55 -12.65
C ALA A 257 -12.65 2.11 -12.07
N ARG A 258 -11.91 1.16 -12.68
CA ARG A 258 -11.80 -0.22 -12.17
C ARG A 258 -11.06 -0.34 -10.84
N HIS A 259 -10.10 0.53 -10.56
CA HIS A 259 -9.43 0.59 -9.26
C HIS A 259 -10.37 1.11 -8.17
N LEU A 260 -11.24 2.09 -8.47
CA LEU A 260 -12.25 2.58 -7.53
C LEU A 260 -13.33 1.52 -7.25
N ASP A 261 -13.77 0.75 -8.26
CA ASP A 261 -14.66 -0.41 -8.05
C ASP A 261 -14.01 -1.47 -7.15
N ALA A 262 -12.71 -1.72 -7.32
CA ALA A 262 -11.94 -2.61 -6.45
C ALA A 262 -11.79 -2.09 -5.01
N VAL A 263 -11.62 -0.78 -4.81
CA VAL A 263 -11.63 -0.12 -3.48
C VAL A 263 -13.02 -0.22 -2.84
N ALA A 264 -14.09 0.06 -3.59
CA ALA A 264 -15.47 -0.05 -3.14
C ALA A 264 -15.82 -1.49 -2.71
N GLY A 265 -15.48 -2.50 -3.52
CA GLY A 265 -15.66 -3.91 -3.16
C GLY A 265 -14.83 -4.35 -1.93
N ALA A 266 -13.61 -3.83 -1.78
CA ALA A 266 -12.81 -4.07 -0.57
C ALA A 266 -13.40 -3.37 0.68
N PHE A 267 -14.03 -2.20 0.51
CA PHE A 267 -14.69 -1.46 1.59
C PHE A 267 -16.01 -2.12 2.04
N GLY A 268 -16.75 -2.75 1.11
CA GLY A 268 -17.88 -3.63 1.43
C GLY A 268 -17.42 -4.83 2.29
N ALA A 269 -16.48 -5.62 1.78
CA ALA A 269 -15.92 -6.79 2.50
C ALA A 269 -15.26 -6.44 3.85
N PHE A 270 -14.77 -5.20 4.00
CA PHE A 270 -14.32 -4.66 5.29
C PHE A 270 -15.49 -4.43 6.24
N GLN A 271 -16.55 -3.73 5.82
CA GLN A 271 -17.75 -3.51 6.66
C GLN A 271 -18.45 -4.81 7.06
N GLU A 272 -18.52 -5.80 6.16
CA GLU A 272 -19.08 -7.14 6.44
C GLU A 272 -18.32 -7.90 7.54
N THR A 273 -17.02 -7.63 7.72
CA THR A 273 -16.16 -8.37 8.65
C THR A 273 -15.70 -7.55 9.85
N CYS A 274 -15.90 -6.23 9.85
CA CYS A 274 -15.39 -5.28 10.83
C CYS A 274 -16.35 -4.09 10.99
N GLU A 275 -17.29 -4.18 11.93
CA GLU A 275 -18.32 -3.15 12.12
C GLU A 275 -17.70 -1.81 12.59
N PRO A 276 -17.80 -0.69 11.84
CA PRO A 276 -17.06 0.52 12.20
C PRO A 276 -17.67 1.32 13.35
N LEU A 277 -18.94 1.08 13.67
CA LEU A 277 -19.71 1.75 14.71
C LEU A 277 -20.19 0.74 15.75
N PRO A 278 -20.24 1.10 17.06
CA PRO A 278 -20.80 0.23 18.09
C PRO A 278 -22.28 -0.07 17.82
N ARG A 279 -22.74 -1.26 18.20
CA ARG A 279 -24.17 -1.65 18.17
C ARG A 279 -24.70 -2.03 19.55
N GLY A 280 -25.98 -1.74 19.78
CA GLY A 280 -26.68 -2.11 21.00
C GLY A 280 -26.00 -1.56 22.26
N GLY A 281 -25.54 -2.46 23.14
CA GLY A 281 -24.83 -2.12 24.38
C GLY A 281 -23.30 -2.01 24.25
N GLU A 282 -22.73 -2.11 23.04
CA GLU A 282 -21.28 -2.00 22.83
C GLU A 282 -20.75 -0.60 23.19
N LYS A 283 -19.66 -0.54 23.93
CA LYS A 283 -19.02 0.72 24.30
C LYS A 283 -18.16 1.26 23.14
N PRO A 284 -18.24 2.58 22.82
CA PRO A 284 -17.24 3.25 22.00
C PRO A 284 -15.81 2.99 22.48
N GLY A 285 -14.87 2.85 21.56
CA GLY A 285 -13.49 2.47 21.89
C GLY A 285 -12.54 2.54 20.70
N ALA A 286 -11.25 2.24 20.95
CA ALA A 286 -10.17 2.38 19.96
C ALA A 286 -10.47 1.68 18.63
N ALA A 287 -10.94 0.42 18.65
CA ALA A 287 -11.28 -0.34 17.45
C ALA A 287 -12.31 0.39 16.55
N HIS A 288 -13.34 1.01 17.13
CA HIS A 288 -14.32 1.80 16.39
C HIS A 288 -13.69 3.05 15.76
N ARG A 289 -12.84 3.77 16.53
CA ARG A 289 -12.11 4.95 16.02
C ARG A 289 -11.17 4.59 14.86
N GLY A 290 -10.48 3.45 14.94
CA GLY A 290 -9.60 2.93 13.89
C GLY A 290 -10.33 2.47 12.64
N ARG A 291 -11.42 1.71 12.80
CA ARG A 291 -12.29 1.30 11.68
C ARG A 291 -12.90 2.50 10.96
N LEU A 292 -13.27 3.56 11.70
CA LEU A 292 -13.71 4.83 11.10
C LEU A 292 -12.58 5.56 10.35
N ALA A 293 -11.32 5.48 10.79
CA ALA A 293 -10.19 6.07 10.07
C ALA A 293 -9.91 5.35 8.73
N LEU A 294 -10.09 4.02 8.69
CA LEU A 294 -10.07 3.27 7.43
C LEU A 294 -11.23 3.65 6.50
N ALA A 295 -12.42 3.88 7.06
CA ALA A 295 -13.57 4.37 6.29
C ALA A 295 -13.34 5.80 5.76
N GLU A 296 -12.72 6.68 6.54
CA GLU A 296 -12.36 8.03 6.12
C GLU A 296 -11.32 8.04 4.99
N ALA A 297 -10.26 7.23 5.10
CA ALA A 297 -9.25 7.09 4.05
C ALA A 297 -9.84 6.49 2.77
N ALA A 298 -10.73 5.48 2.87
CA ALA A 298 -11.44 4.94 1.72
C ALA A 298 -12.36 5.99 1.07
N GLY A 299 -13.13 6.74 1.87
CA GLY A 299 -13.96 7.83 1.40
C GLY A 299 -13.16 8.93 0.69
N ALA A 300 -12.01 9.32 1.23
CA ALA A 300 -11.11 10.30 0.61
C ALA A 300 -10.57 9.84 -0.75
N VAL A 301 -10.14 8.57 -0.87
CA VAL A 301 -9.68 7.98 -2.13
C VAL A 301 -10.79 7.86 -3.16
N LEU A 302 -12.00 7.46 -2.74
CA LEU A 302 -13.18 7.40 -3.62
C LEU A 302 -13.57 8.79 -4.12
N ALA A 303 -13.62 9.79 -3.24
CA ALA A 303 -13.90 11.18 -3.59
C ALA A 303 -12.88 11.75 -4.59
N GLY A 304 -11.58 11.59 -4.33
CA GLY A 304 -10.51 12.03 -5.23
C GLY A 304 -10.44 11.25 -6.55
N GLY A 305 -10.86 9.98 -6.54
CA GLY A 305 -11.06 9.17 -7.74
C GLY A 305 -12.17 9.68 -8.64
N LEU A 306 -13.38 9.78 -8.09
CA LEU A 306 -14.56 10.29 -8.78
C LEU A 306 -14.32 11.72 -9.31
N SER A 307 -13.74 12.60 -8.49
CA SER A 307 -13.37 13.97 -8.90
C SER A 307 -12.42 14.01 -10.10
N GLN A 308 -11.42 13.12 -10.18
CA GLN A 308 -10.49 13.06 -11.32
C GLN A 308 -11.19 12.58 -12.61
N LEU A 309 -12.20 11.71 -12.49
CA LEU A 309 -13.06 11.32 -13.62
C LEU A 309 -14.14 12.37 -13.96
N GLY A 310 -14.24 13.43 -13.15
CA GLY A 310 -15.30 14.44 -13.24
C GLY A 310 -16.70 13.90 -12.91
N VAL A 311 -16.77 12.77 -12.18
CA VAL A 311 -17.99 12.09 -11.75
C VAL A 311 -18.35 12.53 -10.33
N THR A 312 -19.64 12.66 -10.03
CA THR A 312 -20.10 13.11 -8.72
C THR A 312 -19.72 12.13 -7.61
N ALA A 313 -19.32 12.67 -6.45
CA ALA A 313 -19.08 11.92 -5.22
C ALA A 313 -20.18 12.23 -4.19
N PRO A 314 -21.38 11.63 -4.31
CA PRO A 314 -22.54 11.99 -3.49
C PRO A 314 -22.31 11.62 -2.02
N ALA A 315 -22.65 12.53 -1.10
CA ALA A 315 -22.49 12.33 0.35
C ALA A 315 -23.63 11.50 0.98
N HIS A 316 -24.71 11.27 0.24
CA HIS A 316 -25.85 10.42 0.56
C HIS A 316 -26.43 9.85 -0.73
N LEU A 317 -27.06 8.67 -0.67
CA LEU A 317 -27.76 7.95 -1.74
C LEU A 317 -28.89 7.11 -1.12
#